data_AF-A0A168QP30-F1
#
_entry.id   AF-A0A168QP30-F1
#
_cell.length_a   1.000
_cell.length_b   1.000
_cell.length_c   1.000
_cell.angle_alpha   90.00
_cell.angle_beta   90.00
_cell.angle_gamma   90.00
#
_symmetry.space_group_name_H-M   'P 1'
#
loop_
_entity.id
_entity.type
_entity.pdbx_description
1 polymer ?
#
loop_
_entity_poly.entity_id
_entity_poly.type
_entity_poly.pdbx_seq_one_letter_code
_entity_poly.pdbx_strand_id
1 'polypeptide(L)'
;MAKTYYAEGRQIAYALRALFVIFTLSFYLLFPKLHWGIFVAVFFIGIIAAEWIGASWTRKRRVAKKTSTSKTTSVTSTRKNVTTKESKARASMKLTDPQLITADIHALSGTDFERLMEMYYKDQGYSVERIGGSGDHEVDLILRGKEGYKIAVQCKRWKQNVGNDIVLRLKAGKQVHGCYDAWVVTTSNFTVKAREAAESLNIKLINGIALENKLNTWKKKKRS
;
A
#
# COMPACT_ATOMS: atom_id res chain seq x y z
N MET A 1 -6.90 -21.32 -12.30
CA MET A 1 -7.12 -22.10 -11.06
C MET A 1 -5.86 -22.06 -10.23
N ALA A 2 -5.78 -21.15 -9.25
CA ALA A 2 -4.61 -20.96 -8.38
C ALA A 2 -5.07 -20.93 -6.91
N LYS A 3 -5.40 -22.12 -6.40
CA LYS A 3 -5.53 -22.47 -4.99
C LYS A 3 -4.83 -23.82 -4.93
N THR A 4 -3.61 -23.95 -4.41
CA THR A 4 -3.37 -24.78 -3.20
C THR A 4 -2.00 -24.55 -2.53
N TYR A 5 -1.01 -23.96 -3.19
CA TYR A 5 0.39 -24.03 -2.71
C TYR A 5 0.72 -23.28 -1.40
N TYR A 6 -0.11 -22.34 -0.95
CA TYR A 6 0.18 -21.56 0.27
C TYR A 6 -0.21 -22.29 1.57
N ALA A 7 -1.11 -23.27 1.50
CA ALA A 7 -1.58 -24.02 2.68
C ALA A 7 -0.62 -25.16 3.06
N GLU A 8 0.02 -25.79 2.08
CA GLU A 8 0.91 -26.95 2.28
C GLU A 8 2.18 -26.57 3.03
N GLY A 9 2.76 -25.40 2.76
CA GLY A 9 3.98 -24.94 3.44
C GLY A 9 3.80 -24.75 4.95
N ARG A 10 2.59 -24.39 5.40
CA ARG A 10 2.30 -24.20 6.83
C ARG A 10 2.12 -25.54 7.55
N GLN A 11 1.55 -26.53 6.88
CA GLN A 11 1.40 -27.88 7.44
C GLN A 11 2.74 -28.61 7.55
N ILE A 12 3.62 -28.47 6.56
CA ILE A 12 4.98 -29.02 6.60
C ILE A 12 5.77 -28.43 7.78
N ALA A 13 5.62 -27.13 8.04
CA ALA A 13 6.28 -26.48 9.18
C ALA A 13 5.80 -27.02 10.54
N TYR A 14 4.51 -27.35 10.67
CA TYR A 14 3.98 -27.96 11.89
C TYR A 14 4.43 -29.42 12.05
N ALA A 15 4.48 -30.19 10.96
CA ALA A 15 4.98 -31.56 10.98
C ALA A 15 6.46 -31.64 11.41
N LEU A 16 7.30 -30.73 10.89
CA LEU A 16 8.71 -30.63 11.28
C LEU A 16 8.88 -30.26 12.76
N ARG A 17 8.04 -29.36 13.30
CA ARG A 17 8.06 -29.01 14.73
C ARG A 17 7.66 -30.19 15.61
N ALA A 18 6.62 -30.93 15.23
CA ALA A 18 6.17 -32.11 15.97
C ALA A 18 7.25 -33.21 16.01
N LEU A 19 7.92 -33.46 14.88
CA LEU A 19 9.02 -34.42 14.81
C LEU A 19 10.20 -34.03 15.70
N PHE A 20 10.53 -32.74 15.79
CA PHE A 20 11.61 -32.26 16.64
C PHE A 20 11.30 -32.43 18.14
N VAL A 21 10.05 -32.20 18.55
CA VAL A 21 9.58 -32.44 19.92
C VAL A 21 9.63 -33.92 20.27
N ILE A 22 9.21 -34.79 19.35
CA ILE A 22 9.25 -36.25 19.57
C ILE A 22 10.70 -36.75 19.61
N PHE A 23 11.57 -36.23 18.73
CA PHE A 23 12.99 -36.60 18.71
C PHE A 23 13.69 -36.19 20.00
N THR A 24 13.45 -34.97 20.49
CA THR A 24 14.02 -34.49 21.75
C THR A 24 13.51 -35.28 22.96
N LEU A 25 12.22 -35.64 22.98
CA LEU A 25 11.62 -36.47 24.03
C LEU A 25 12.17 -37.92 23.99
N SER A 26 12.31 -38.51 22.80
CA SER A 26 12.86 -39.86 22.62
C SER A 26 14.35 -39.92 23.00
N PHE A 27 15.11 -38.91 22.60
CA PHE A 27 16.53 -38.78 22.95
C PHE A 27 16.75 -38.63 24.46
N TYR A 28 15.83 -37.93 25.16
CA TYR A 28 15.83 -37.82 26.62
C TYR A 28 15.59 -39.18 27.31
N LEU A 29 14.74 -40.04 26.74
CA LEU A 29 14.45 -41.37 27.29
C LEU A 29 15.58 -42.39 27.05
N LEU A 30 16.38 -42.22 26.00
CA LEU A 30 17.48 -43.14 25.63
C LEU A 30 18.76 -42.96 26.45
N PHE A 31 18.99 -41.79 27.07
CA PHE A 31 20.24 -41.49 27.79
C PHE A 31 20.01 -40.94 29.21
N PRO A 32 19.53 -41.76 30.17
CA PRO A 32 19.15 -41.33 31.52
C PRO A 32 20.32 -40.90 32.43
N LYS A 33 21.58 -41.04 31.98
CA LYS A 33 22.79 -40.63 32.71
C LYS A 33 23.43 -39.34 32.18
N LEU A 34 22.83 -38.70 31.16
CA LEU A 34 23.38 -37.49 30.56
C LEU A 34 23.00 -36.26 31.42
N HIS A 35 23.99 -35.47 31.84
CA HIS A 35 23.76 -34.29 32.68
C HIS A 35 22.74 -33.34 32.04
N TRP A 36 21.68 -33.02 32.79
CA TRP A 36 20.57 -32.17 32.34
C TRP A 36 21.02 -30.82 31.75
N GLY A 37 22.12 -30.26 32.25
CA GLY A 37 22.71 -29.03 31.73
C GLY A 37 23.18 -29.10 30.26
N ILE A 38 23.65 -30.26 29.80
CA ILE A 38 24.10 -30.45 28.40
C ILE A 38 22.89 -30.45 27.47
N PHE A 39 21.78 -31.05 27.89
CA PHE A 39 20.53 -31.08 27.13
C PHE A 39 19.94 -29.66 26.97
N VAL A 40 19.91 -28.89 28.06
CA VAL A 40 19.42 -27.51 28.05
C VAL A 40 20.30 -26.63 27.15
N ALA A 41 21.63 -26.77 27.24
CA ALA A 41 22.56 -26.01 26.38
C ALA A 41 22.34 -26.31 24.89
N VAL A 42 22.22 -27.59 24.50
CA VAL A 42 21.98 -27.97 23.09
C VAL A 42 20.62 -27.48 22.59
N PHE A 43 19.58 -27.52 23.43
CA PHE A 43 18.24 -27.04 23.08
C PHE A 43 18.23 -25.53 22.81
N PHE A 44 18.83 -24.72 23.69
CA PHE A 44 18.91 -23.27 23.50
C PHE A 44 19.82 -22.88 22.34
N ILE A 45 20.94 -23.59 22.13
CA ILE A 45 21.80 -23.39 20.95
C ILE A 45 21.02 -23.70 19.65
N GLY A 46 20.20 -24.74 19.64
CA GLY A 46 19.34 -25.09 18.50
C GLY A 46 18.29 -24.03 18.18
N ILE A 47 17.64 -23.45 19.19
CA ILE A 47 16.67 -22.36 19.01
C ILE A 47 17.32 -21.11 18.43
N ILE A 48 18.47 -20.71 18.98
CA ILE A 48 19.20 -19.52 18.53
C ILE A 48 19.77 -19.72 17.11
N ALA A 49 20.28 -20.92 16.80
CA ALA A 49 20.76 -21.26 15.47
C ALA A 49 19.63 -21.25 14.42
N ALA A 50 18.42 -21.68 14.77
CA ALA A 50 17.27 -21.66 13.88
C ALA A 50 16.81 -20.23 13.53
N GLU A 51 16.84 -19.30 14.50
CA GLU A 51 16.59 -17.86 14.28
C GLU A 51 17.63 -17.24 13.33
N TRP A 52 18.92 -17.57 13.50
CA TRP A 52 20.01 -17.08 12.65
C TRP A 52 19.97 -17.64 11.22
N ILE A 53 19.61 -18.92 11.06
CA ILE A 53 19.48 -19.57 9.75
C ILE A 53 18.24 -19.05 9.00
N GLY A 54 17.13 -18.81 9.69
CA GLY A 54 15.93 -18.18 9.12
C GLY A 54 16.19 -16.74 8.65
N ALA A 55 16.91 -15.94 9.45
CA ALA A 55 17.26 -14.57 9.12
C ALA A 55 18.28 -14.47 7.96
N SER A 56 19.22 -15.41 7.85
CA SER A 56 20.22 -15.42 6.78
C SER A 56 19.67 -15.92 5.43
N TRP A 57 18.71 -16.86 5.44
CA TRP A 57 18.03 -17.34 4.22
C TRP A 57 17.09 -16.28 3.61
N THR A 58 16.40 -15.51 4.45
CA THR A 58 15.55 -14.39 4.01
C THR A 58 16.35 -13.21 3.45
N ARG A 59 17.58 -12.98 3.95
CA ARG A 59 18.47 -11.93 3.44
C ARG A 59 19.12 -12.30 2.09
N LYS A 60 19.50 -13.57 1.86
CA LYS A 60 20.08 -14.02 0.58
C LYS A 60 19.07 -14.07 -0.59
N ARG A 61 17.78 -14.29 -0.34
CA ARG A 61 16.73 -14.22 -1.39
C ARG A 61 16.34 -12.80 -1.82
N ARG A 62 16.73 -11.76 -1.05
CA ARG A 62 16.48 -10.35 -1.41
C ARG A 62 17.57 -9.74 -2.29
N VAL A 63 18.74 -10.38 -2.40
CA VAL A 63 19.86 -9.93 -3.27
C VAL A 63 19.87 -10.67 -4.62
N ALA A 64 19.44 -11.92 -4.67
CA ALA A 64 19.37 -12.69 -5.93
C ALA A 64 18.22 -12.25 -6.87
N LYS A 65 17.19 -11.53 -6.38
CA LYS A 65 16.05 -11.06 -7.19
C LYS A 65 16.22 -9.65 -7.75
N LYS A 66 17.39 -9.01 -7.57
CA LYS A 66 17.73 -7.71 -8.19
C LYS A 66 18.54 -7.86 -9.49
N THR A 67 18.86 -9.09 -9.91
CA THR A 67 19.70 -9.36 -11.11
C THR A 67 19.05 -10.33 -12.12
N SER A 68 17.81 -10.81 -11.89
CA SER A 68 17.14 -11.79 -12.79
C SER A 68 15.68 -11.44 -13.16
N THR A 69 15.39 -10.18 -13.48
CA THR A 69 14.16 -9.81 -14.22
C THR A 69 14.52 -8.91 -15.42
N SER A 70 15.63 -9.27 -16.06
CA SER A 70 16.00 -8.92 -17.42
C SER A 70 16.31 -10.24 -18.11
N LYS A 71 15.78 -10.42 -19.33
CA LYS A 71 15.69 -11.64 -20.16
C LYS A 71 14.54 -12.57 -19.79
N THR A 72 13.70 -13.10 -20.68
CA THR A 72 13.35 -12.93 -22.10
C THR A 72 12.24 -13.97 -22.32
N THR A 73 11.12 -13.63 -22.98
CA THR A 73 10.62 -14.45 -24.09
C THR A 73 9.82 -13.57 -25.05
N SER A 74 10.50 -13.20 -26.12
CA SER A 74 9.97 -12.85 -27.42
C SER A 74 9.35 -14.07 -28.10
N VAL A 75 8.11 -13.96 -28.59
CA VAL A 75 7.73 -14.52 -29.90
C VAL A 75 6.76 -13.54 -30.58
N THR A 76 7.10 -13.25 -31.83
CA THR A 76 6.61 -12.20 -32.71
C THR A 76 5.50 -12.70 -33.63
N SER A 77 4.45 -11.90 -33.87
CA SER A 77 3.85 -11.75 -35.20
C SER A 77 3.09 -10.40 -35.25
N THR A 78 3.73 -9.35 -35.75
CA THR A 78 3.61 -8.75 -37.10
C THR A 78 2.37 -7.84 -37.32
N ARG A 79 2.67 -6.56 -37.57
CA ARG A 79 1.97 -5.59 -38.45
C ARG A 79 0.74 -4.81 -37.90
N LYS A 80 0.96 -3.54 -37.54
CA LYS A 80 0.87 -2.37 -38.45
C LYS A 80 1.29 -1.09 -37.72
N ASN A 81 2.33 -0.44 -38.24
CA ASN A 81 2.66 0.97 -37.97
C ASN A 81 1.61 1.87 -38.64
N VAL A 82 0.96 2.77 -37.90
CA VAL A 82 0.52 4.09 -38.41
C VAL A 82 0.44 5.07 -37.21
N THR A 83 1.35 6.05 -37.23
CA THR A 83 1.29 7.40 -36.63
C THR A 83 0.66 7.60 -35.23
N THR A 84 1.49 7.90 -34.23
CA THR A 84 1.40 9.17 -33.47
C THR A 84 2.64 9.33 -32.58
N LYS A 85 3.78 9.62 -33.22
CA LYS A 85 4.88 10.34 -32.58
C LYS A 85 4.45 11.80 -32.43
N GLU A 86 3.54 12.11 -31.51
CA GLU A 86 3.14 13.52 -31.28
C GLU A 86 2.61 13.84 -29.86
N SER A 87 2.50 12.89 -28.94
CA SER A 87 1.94 13.16 -27.59
C SER A 87 2.94 13.13 -26.43
N LYS A 88 4.25 13.00 -26.69
CA LYS A 88 5.31 13.00 -25.65
C LYS A 88 6.14 14.29 -25.55
N ALA A 89 5.67 15.37 -26.18
CA ALA A 89 6.34 16.68 -26.15
C ALA A 89 5.46 17.84 -25.66
N ARG A 90 4.40 17.56 -24.88
CA ARG A 90 3.81 18.58 -23.99
C ARG A 90 4.46 18.41 -22.62
N ALA A 91 5.62 19.03 -22.49
CA ALA A 91 6.33 19.15 -21.24
C ALA A 91 5.38 19.65 -20.14
N SER A 92 5.49 19.00 -18.98
CA SER A 92 4.89 19.35 -17.70
C SER A 92 5.17 20.81 -17.36
N MET A 93 4.29 21.71 -17.75
CA MET A 93 4.20 23.01 -17.11
C MET A 93 3.39 22.79 -15.84
N LYS A 94 4.07 22.60 -14.70
CA LYS A 94 3.40 22.56 -13.39
C LYS A 94 2.59 23.84 -13.26
N LEU A 95 1.28 23.70 -13.11
CA LEU A 95 0.40 24.85 -12.89
C LEU A 95 0.85 25.60 -11.65
N THR A 96 0.85 26.93 -11.71
CA THR A 96 1.08 27.77 -10.53
C THR A 96 -0.12 27.65 -9.59
N ASP A 97 0.06 27.84 -8.28
CA ASP A 97 -1.03 27.71 -7.28
C ASP A 97 -2.31 28.49 -7.63
N PRO A 98 -2.25 29.74 -8.15
CA PRO A 98 -3.45 30.46 -8.57
C PRO A 98 -4.17 29.80 -9.76
N GLN A 99 -3.42 29.27 -10.72
CA GLN A 99 -3.98 28.61 -11.90
C GLN A 99 -4.64 27.28 -11.52
N LEU A 100 -4.09 26.60 -10.51
CA LEU A 100 -4.61 25.34 -10.01
C LEU A 100 -5.98 25.50 -9.34
N ILE A 101 -6.17 26.59 -8.59
CA ILE A 101 -7.47 26.90 -7.95
C ILE A 101 -8.55 27.14 -9.00
N THR A 102 -8.23 27.79 -10.12
CA THR A 102 -9.21 28.09 -11.17
C THR A 102 -9.43 26.95 -12.16
N ALA A 103 -8.51 26.00 -12.25
CA ALA A 103 -8.58 24.90 -13.20
C ALA A 103 -9.75 23.94 -12.94
N ASP A 104 -10.21 23.31 -14.02
CA ASP A 104 -11.13 22.17 -13.96
C ASP A 104 -10.41 20.94 -13.41
N ILE A 105 -10.96 20.33 -12.36
CA ILE A 105 -10.39 19.17 -11.68
C ILE A 105 -10.27 17.95 -12.58
N HIS A 106 -11.12 17.83 -13.60
CA HIS A 106 -11.09 16.72 -14.55
C HIS A 106 -9.93 16.85 -15.54
N ALA A 107 -9.48 18.08 -15.79
CA ALA A 107 -8.36 18.41 -16.68
C ALA A 107 -6.99 18.36 -15.99
N LEU A 108 -6.95 18.32 -14.65
CA LEU A 108 -5.70 18.26 -13.89
C LEU A 108 -4.96 16.93 -14.09
N SER A 109 -3.64 16.96 -13.93
CA SER A 109 -2.85 15.75 -13.71
C SER A 109 -3.14 15.15 -12.33
N GLY A 110 -2.76 13.89 -12.10
CA GLY A 110 -2.92 13.27 -10.77
C GLY A 110 -2.18 14.05 -9.68
N THR A 111 -0.92 14.42 -9.95
CA THR A 111 -0.09 15.18 -9.01
C THR A 111 -0.61 16.59 -8.76
N ASP A 112 -1.16 17.24 -9.78
CA ASP A 112 -1.79 18.56 -9.65
C ASP A 112 -3.11 18.47 -8.87
N PHE A 113 -3.87 17.40 -9.05
CA PHE A 113 -5.07 17.14 -8.26
C PHE A 113 -4.72 16.93 -6.78
N GLU A 114 -3.70 16.15 -6.45
CA GLU A 114 -3.20 16.02 -5.08
C GLU A 114 -2.77 17.38 -4.50
N ARG A 115 -2.15 18.25 -5.31
CA ARG A 115 -1.80 19.62 -4.90
C ARG A 115 -2.99 20.50 -4.65
N LEU A 116 -4.02 20.40 -5.47
CA LEU A 116 -5.28 21.10 -5.24
C LEU A 116 -5.90 20.65 -3.92
N MET A 117 -5.90 19.35 -3.65
CA MET A 117 -6.44 18.78 -2.41
C MET A 117 -5.63 19.21 -1.19
N GLU A 118 -4.29 19.25 -1.28
CA GLU A 118 -3.43 19.79 -0.23
C GLU A 118 -3.81 21.22 0.13
N MET A 119 -3.95 22.10 -0.87
CA MET A 119 -4.35 23.50 -0.67
C MET A 119 -5.74 23.61 -0.05
N TYR A 120 -6.71 22.84 -0.57
CA TYR A 120 -8.06 22.79 -0.05
C TYR A 120 -8.07 22.42 1.44
N TYR A 121 -7.39 21.34 1.83
CA TYR A 121 -7.38 20.88 3.23
C TYR A 121 -6.61 21.82 4.16
N LYS A 122 -5.54 22.47 3.69
CA LYS A 122 -4.85 23.54 4.43
C LYS A 122 -5.82 24.66 4.77
N ASP A 123 -6.62 25.10 3.80
CA ASP A 123 -7.63 26.16 4.01
C ASP A 123 -8.83 25.71 4.85
N GLN A 124 -9.10 24.40 4.93
CA GLN A 124 -10.06 23.84 5.89
C GLN A 124 -9.51 23.78 7.33
N GLY A 125 -8.26 24.19 7.56
CA GLY A 125 -7.63 24.26 8.88
C GLY A 125 -6.87 23.00 9.29
N TYR A 126 -6.56 22.09 8.36
CA TYR A 126 -5.69 20.95 8.62
C TYR A 126 -4.22 21.31 8.37
N SER A 127 -3.32 20.74 9.18
CA SER A 127 -1.92 20.62 8.76
C SER A 127 -1.80 19.44 7.80
N VAL A 128 -1.23 19.67 6.62
CA VAL A 128 -1.18 18.67 5.55
C VAL A 128 0.27 18.30 5.26
N GLU A 129 0.56 17.00 5.32
CA GLU A 129 1.83 16.40 4.95
C GLU A 129 1.62 15.59 3.67
N ARG A 130 2.29 15.98 2.58
CA ARG A 130 2.25 15.22 1.33
C ARG A 130 3.27 14.09 1.41
N ILE A 131 2.81 12.86 1.20
CA ILE A 131 3.65 11.67 1.14
C ILE A 131 3.90 11.21 -0.29
N GLY A 132 2.89 11.38 -1.17
CA GLY A 132 2.80 10.78 -2.50
C GLY A 132 4.11 10.60 -3.25
N GLY A 133 4.29 9.42 -3.86
CA GLY A 133 5.51 9.06 -4.56
C GLY A 133 5.87 7.59 -4.40
N SER A 134 7.13 7.23 -4.71
CA SER A 134 7.56 5.84 -4.54
C SER A 134 7.62 5.47 -3.06
N GLY A 135 6.82 4.48 -2.64
CA GLY A 135 6.80 3.99 -1.26
C GLY A 135 5.79 4.70 -0.35
N ASP A 136 4.84 5.43 -0.91
CA ASP A 136 3.78 6.12 -0.17
C ASP A 136 2.75 5.18 0.50
N HIS A 137 2.74 3.91 0.10
CA HIS A 137 1.80 2.89 0.56
C HIS A 137 0.33 3.26 0.28
N GLU A 138 0.06 3.91 -0.86
CA GLU A 138 -1.29 4.35 -1.27
C GLU A 138 -1.89 5.37 -0.29
N VAL A 139 -1.04 6.26 0.22
CA VAL A 139 -1.43 7.45 1.00
C VAL A 139 -0.78 8.66 0.34
N ASP A 140 -1.59 9.51 -0.30
CA ASP A 140 -1.05 10.70 -0.97
C ASP A 140 -0.83 11.83 0.03
N LEU A 141 -1.77 12.00 0.97
CA LEU A 141 -1.75 13.06 1.99
C LEU A 141 -2.02 12.47 3.38
N ILE A 142 -1.33 13.00 4.39
CA ILE A 142 -1.71 12.86 5.80
C ILE A 142 -2.22 14.21 6.30
N LEU A 143 -3.47 14.22 6.78
CA LEU A 143 -4.05 15.39 7.43
C LEU A 143 -3.89 15.26 8.93
N ARG A 144 -3.60 16.37 9.61
CA ARG A 144 -3.59 16.48 11.07
C ARG A 144 -4.60 17.53 11.49
N GLY A 145 -5.60 17.10 12.25
CA GLY A 145 -6.59 18.00 12.84
C GLY A 145 -6.00 18.79 14.01
N LYS A 146 -6.73 19.79 14.50
CA LYS A 146 -6.31 20.62 15.65
C LYS A 146 -6.07 19.81 16.92
N GLU A 147 -6.80 18.71 17.09
CA GLU A 147 -6.69 17.76 18.21
C GLU A 147 -5.54 16.76 18.05
N GLY A 148 -4.76 16.85 16.96
CA GLY A 148 -3.57 16.02 16.73
C GLY A 148 -3.83 14.65 16.09
N TYR A 149 -5.09 14.24 15.88
CA TYR A 149 -5.38 12.99 15.17
C TYR A 149 -4.97 13.07 13.69
N LYS A 150 -4.47 11.93 13.18
CA LYS A 150 -4.01 11.78 11.79
C LYS A 150 -5.06 11.11 10.92
N ILE A 151 -5.19 11.59 9.69
CA ILE A 151 -6.08 11.03 8.67
C ILE A 151 -5.26 10.70 7.43
N ALA A 152 -5.30 9.46 6.97
CA ALA A 152 -4.69 9.07 5.71
C ALA A 152 -5.65 9.37 4.54
N VAL A 153 -5.18 10.04 3.49
CA VAL A 153 -6.03 10.39 2.35
C VAL A 153 -5.41 9.87 1.06
N GLN A 154 -6.20 9.13 0.29
CA GLN A 154 -5.89 8.78 -1.09
C GLN A 154 -6.75 9.61 -2.03
N CYS A 155 -6.11 10.30 -2.96
CA CYS A 155 -6.67 11.06 -4.05
C CYS A 155 -6.57 10.26 -5.36
N LYS A 156 -7.69 9.96 -6.00
CA LYS A 156 -7.72 9.33 -7.33
C LYS A 156 -8.47 10.21 -8.33
N ARG A 157 -7.74 10.86 -9.23
CA ARG A 157 -8.35 11.61 -10.35
C ARG A 157 -8.65 10.67 -11.51
N TRP A 158 -9.81 10.01 -11.48
CA TRP A 158 -10.18 8.97 -12.43
C TRP A 158 -11.49 9.32 -13.18
N LYS A 159 -11.67 8.73 -14.36
CA LYS A 159 -12.93 8.77 -15.10
C LYS A 159 -13.86 7.60 -14.76
N GLN A 160 -13.27 6.45 -14.42
CA GLN A 160 -14.00 5.22 -14.09
C GLN A 160 -14.24 5.13 -12.58
N ASN A 161 -15.23 4.31 -12.21
CA ASN A 161 -15.58 4.11 -10.81
C ASN A 161 -14.43 3.42 -10.05
N VAL A 162 -14.21 3.86 -8.81
CA VAL A 162 -13.18 3.35 -7.92
C VAL A 162 -13.59 1.98 -7.36
N GLY A 163 -12.69 1.01 -7.50
CA GLY A 163 -12.86 -0.36 -7.02
C GLY A 163 -12.63 -0.51 -5.51
N ASN A 164 -13.01 -1.66 -4.96
CA ASN A 164 -12.79 -1.97 -3.54
C ASN A 164 -11.31 -2.15 -3.21
N ASP A 165 -10.48 -2.48 -4.21
CA ASP A 165 -9.04 -2.67 -4.07
C ASP A 165 -8.35 -1.42 -3.51
N ILE A 166 -8.76 -0.22 -3.93
CA ILE A 166 -8.25 1.05 -3.39
C ILE A 166 -8.58 1.22 -1.91
N VAL A 167 -9.81 0.88 -1.52
CA VAL A 167 -10.25 0.96 -0.12
C VAL A 167 -9.43 0.01 0.76
N LEU A 168 -9.22 -1.23 0.29
CA LEU A 168 -8.41 -2.23 0.98
C LEU A 168 -6.93 -1.81 1.08
N ARG A 169 -6.35 -1.24 0.02
CA ARG A 169 -4.97 -0.77 0.04
C ARG A 169 -4.79 0.43 0.97
N LEU A 170 -5.70 1.41 0.93
CA LEU A 170 -5.66 2.55 1.84
C LEU A 170 -5.81 2.11 3.31
N LYS A 171 -6.58 1.04 3.60
CA LYS A 171 -6.65 0.49 4.96
C LYS A 171 -5.27 0.04 5.47
N ALA A 172 -4.47 -0.58 4.62
CA ALA A 172 -3.10 -0.95 4.97
C ALA A 172 -2.22 0.30 5.12
N GLY A 173 -2.31 1.27 4.21
CA GLY A 173 -1.59 2.55 4.29
C GLY A 173 -1.90 3.32 5.58
N LYS A 174 -3.17 3.38 5.98
CA LYS A 174 -3.62 3.94 7.27
C LYS A 174 -2.86 3.33 8.45
N GLN A 175 -2.69 2.01 8.46
CA GLN A 175 -1.98 1.30 9.55
C GLN A 175 -0.48 1.59 9.52
N VAL A 176 0.15 1.54 8.35
CA VAL A 176 1.58 1.83 8.16
C VAL A 176 1.94 3.22 8.68
N HIS A 177 1.09 4.20 8.41
CA HIS A 177 1.31 5.60 8.80
C HIS A 177 0.74 5.96 10.19
N GLY A 178 0.17 5.00 10.91
CA GLY A 178 -0.41 5.22 12.24
C GLY A 178 -1.56 6.25 12.25
N CYS A 179 -2.39 6.24 11.20
CA CYS A 179 -3.52 7.17 11.06
C CYS A 179 -4.78 6.62 11.76
N TYR A 180 -5.50 7.51 12.44
CA TYR A 180 -6.73 7.17 13.15
C TYR A 180 -7.92 6.99 12.20
N ASP A 181 -7.98 7.82 11.15
CA ASP A 181 -9.02 7.77 10.12
C ASP A 181 -8.41 7.67 8.72
N ALA A 182 -9.20 7.29 7.72
CA ALA A 182 -8.78 7.27 6.33
C ALA A 182 -9.88 7.62 5.33
N TRP A 183 -9.55 8.46 4.35
CA TRP A 183 -10.49 8.98 3.36
C TRP A 183 -10.04 8.66 1.94
N VAL A 184 -10.96 8.19 1.09
CA VAL A 184 -10.74 8.11 -0.36
C VAL A 184 -11.48 9.25 -1.03
N VAL A 185 -10.75 10.06 -1.79
CA VAL A 185 -11.27 11.18 -2.56
C VAL A 185 -11.10 10.87 -4.05
N THR A 186 -12.18 10.98 -4.82
CA THR A 186 -12.14 10.76 -6.27
C THR A 186 -12.94 11.81 -7.03
N THR A 187 -12.56 12.04 -8.29
CA THR A 187 -13.34 12.82 -9.26
C THR A 187 -14.48 12.02 -9.90
N SER A 188 -14.48 10.68 -9.75
CA SER A 188 -15.52 9.78 -10.25
C SER A 188 -16.47 9.32 -9.14
N ASN A 189 -17.07 8.13 -9.28
CA ASN A 189 -17.90 7.51 -8.25
C ASN A 189 -17.23 6.21 -7.74
N PHE A 190 -17.88 5.55 -6.78
CA PHE A 190 -17.43 4.28 -6.22
C PHE A 190 -18.27 3.12 -6.73
N THR A 191 -17.67 1.93 -6.83
CA THR A 191 -18.42 0.68 -7.04
C THR A 191 -19.21 0.29 -5.78
N VAL A 192 -20.24 -0.54 -5.92
CA VAL A 192 -21.03 -1.04 -4.76
C VAL A 192 -20.12 -1.74 -3.75
N LYS A 193 -19.26 -2.65 -4.22
CA LYS A 193 -18.25 -3.34 -3.40
C LYS A 193 -17.29 -2.40 -2.67
N ALA A 194 -16.93 -1.26 -3.28
CA ALA A 194 -16.08 -0.27 -2.63
C ALA A 194 -16.82 0.43 -1.48
N ARG A 195 -18.12 0.70 -1.62
CA ARG A 195 -18.95 1.28 -0.54
C ARG A 195 -19.09 0.30 0.62
N GLU A 196 -19.44 -0.96 0.33
CA GLU A 196 -19.56 -2.02 1.34
C GLU A 196 -18.24 -2.22 2.13
N ALA A 197 -17.11 -2.24 1.41
CA ALA A 197 -15.80 -2.36 2.04
C ALA A 197 -15.45 -1.13 2.89
N ALA A 198 -15.79 0.07 2.43
CA ALA A 198 -15.48 1.31 3.14
C ALA A 198 -16.29 1.44 4.43
N GLU A 199 -17.56 1.06 4.40
CA GLU A 199 -18.42 0.98 5.58
C GLU A 199 -17.85 -0.01 6.60
N SER A 200 -17.49 -1.22 6.16
CA SER A 200 -16.92 -2.25 7.04
C SER A 200 -15.57 -1.86 7.67
N LEU A 201 -14.79 -1.03 6.97
CA LEU A 201 -13.43 -0.67 7.39
C LEU A 201 -13.31 0.71 8.06
N ASN A 202 -14.44 1.40 8.22
CA ASN A 202 -14.52 2.80 8.66
C ASN A 202 -13.61 3.70 7.82
N ILE A 203 -13.86 3.71 6.51
CA ILE A 203 -13.17 4.57 5.54
C ILE A 203 -14.19 5.52 4.93
N LYS A 204 -13.89 6.82 4.97
CA LYS A 204 -14.78 7.84 4.38
C LYS A 204 -14.60 7.89 2.87
N LEU A 205 -15.71 7.93 2.15
CA LEU A 205 -15.72 8.07 0.69
C LEU A 205 -16.22 9.46 0.29
N ILE A 206 -15.43 10.15 -0.52
CA ILE A 206 -15.79 11.45 -1.10
C ILE A 206 -15.78 11.29 -2.63
N ASN A 207 -16.98 11.25 -3.22
CA ASN A 207 -17.15 11.10 -4.67
C ASN A 207 -17.02 12.45 -5.39
N GLY A 208 -16.99 12.40 -6.73
CA GLY A 208 -16.81 13.57 -7.59
C GLY A 208 -17.85 14.66 -7.35
N ILE A 209 -19.13 14.29 -7.24
CA ILE A 209 -20.22 15.26 -7.01
C ILE A 209 -20.06 15.99 -5.67
N ALA A 210 -19.80 15.23 -4.59
CA ALA A 210 -19.59 15.82 -3.27
C ALA A 210 -18.30 16.66 -3.22
N LEU A 211 -17.27 16.23 -3.94
CA LEU A 211 -16.00 16.95 -4.05
C LEU A 211 -16.18 18.26 -4.81
N GLU A 212 -16.83 18.25 -5.97
CA GLU A 212 -17.09 19.44 -6.79
C GLU A 212 -17.88 20.49 -6.01
N ASN A 213 -18.91 20.08 -5.28
CA ASN A 213 -19.68 20.97 -4.43
C ASN A 213 -18.80 21.65 -3.37
N LYS A 214 -17.93 20.87 -2.69
CA LYS A 214 -16.99 21.40 -1.69
C LYS A 214 -15.98 22.37 -2.31
N LEU A 215 -15.39 22.00 -3.45
CA LEU A 215 -14.40 22.81 -4.14
C LEU A 215 -15.02 24.09 -4.70
N ASN A 216 -16.23 24.04 -5.25
CA ASN A 216 -16.92 25.22 -5.77
C ASN A 216 -17.21 26.24 -4.66
N THR A 217 -17.67 25.78 -3.48
CA THR A 217 -17.86 26.65 -2.31
C THR A 217 -16.54 27.26 -1.85
N TRP A 218 -15.48 26.46 -1.78
CA TRP A 218 -14.14 26.95 -1.40
C TRP A 218 -13.59 27.97 -2.40
N LYS A 219 -13.69 27.69 -3.71
CA LYS A 219 -13.28 28.60 -4.79
C LYS A 219 -14.06 29.92 -4.76
N LYS A 220 -15.37 29.90 -4.46
CA LYS A 220 -16.18 31.12 -4.27
C LYS A 220 -15.67 31.95 -3.09
N LYS A 221 -15.39 31.31 -1.95
CA LYS A 221 -14.86 32.00 -0.76
C LYS A 221 -13.49 32.65 -1.00
N LYS A 222 -12.65 32.07 -1.87
CA LYS A 222 -11.34 32.64 -2.27
C LYS A 222 -11.44 33.85 -3.21
N ARG A 223 -12.58 34.02 -3.90
CA ARG A 223 -12.80 35.08 -4.89
C ARG A 223 -13.59 36.26 -4.33
N SER A 224 -14.21 36.08 -3.16
CA SER A 224 -14.89 37.11 -2.38
C SER A 224 -13.93 37.79 -1.42
#